data_AF-J3HPC2-F1
#
_entry.id   AF-J3HPC2-F1
#
_cell.length_a   1.000
_cell.length_b   1.000
_cell.length_c   1.000
_cell.angle_alpha   90.00
_cell.angle_beta   90.00
_cell.angle_gamma   90.00
#
_symmetry.space_group_name_H-M   'P 1'
#
loop_
_entity.id
_entity.type
_entity.pdbx_description
1 polymer ?
#
loop_
_entity_poly.entity_id
_entity_poly.type
_entity_poly.pdbx_seq_one_letter_code
_entity_poly.pdbx_strand_id
1 'polypeptide(L)'
;MPRFRVTYQPMDQAAPLQVEFEVEQDGIHCDIVLSSLGRHIDPLQPWPFVVAPHPMERDADLAERAVRLARTMGAMKYLKMSFVSYLMEGKAYEVVC
;
A
#
# COMPACT_ATOMS: atom_id res chain seq x y z
N MET A 1 2.35 -16.70 5.51
CA MET A 1 1.77 -15.36 5.39
C MET A 1 2.89 -14.34 5.56
N PRO A 2 3.19 -13.50 4.57
CA PRO A 2 4.17 -12.43 4.74
C PRO A 2 3.67 -11.40 5.75
N ARG A 3 4.55 -11.02 6.67
CA ARG A 3 4.35 -9.86 7.55
C ARG A 3 5.04 -8.65 6.95
N PHE A 4 4.36 -7.52 7.02
CA PHE A 4 4.88 -6.27 6.52
C PHE A 4 4.64 -5.17 7.55
N ARG A 5 5.66 -4.33 7.67
CA ARG A 5 5.64 -3.12 8.46
C ARG A 5 5.35 -1.97 7.52
N VAL A 6 4.32 -1.19 7.82
CA VAL A 6 3.92 -0.02 7.05
C VAL A 6 4.18 1.21 7.90
N THR A 7 4.91 2.15 7.34
CA THR A 7 5.10 3.48 7.89
C THR A 7 4.31 4.45 7.04
N TYR A 8 3.39 5.21 7.61
CA TYR A 8 2.56 6.15 6.86
C TYR A 8 2.40 7.46 7.61
N GLN A 9 2.15 8.55 6.88
CA GLN A 9 1.91 9.86 7.47
C GLN A 9 0.54 10.40 7.04
N PRO A 10 -0.41 10.52 7.98
CA PRO A 10 -1.65 11.27 7.76
C PRO A 10 -1.36 12.75 7.47
N MET A 11 -2.13 13.37 6.56
CA MET A 11 -1.97 14.78 6.17
C MET A 11 -2.18 15.76 7.33
N ASP A 12 -2.93 15.36 8.35
CA ASP A 12 -3.22 16.15 9.56
C ASP A 12 -2.24 15.88 10.71
N GLN A 13 -1.23 15.04 10.51
CA GLN A 13 -0.24 14.68 11.53
C GLN A 13 1.19 15.01 11.11
N ALA A 14 1.97 15.52 12.06
CA ALA A 14 3.35 15.92 11.82
C ALA A 14 4.34 14.74 11.79
N ALA A 15 4.03 13.65 12.50
CA ALA A 15 4.92 12.49 12.64
C ALA A 15 4.37 11.28 11.87
N PRO A 16 5.24 10.47 11.23
CA PRO A 16 4.85 9.18 10.68
C PRO A 16 4.40 8.20 11.77
N LEU A 17 3.41 7.40 11.44
CA LEU A 17 2.90 6.27 12.23
C LEU A 17 3.41 4.97 11.65
N GLN A 18 3.56 3.95 12.49
CA GLN A 18 4.01 2.62 12.08
C GLN A 18 3.01 1.57 12.56
N VAL A 19 2.65 0.66 11.65
CA VAL A 19 1.74 -0.46 11.91
C VAL A 19 2.28 -1.72 11.25
N GLU A 20 1.94 -2.88 11.82
CA GLU A 20 2.35 -4.18 11.29
C GLU A 20 1.12 -5.01 10.92
N PHE A 21 1.24 -5.73 9.80
CA PHE A 21 0.15 -6.47 9.19
C PHE A 21 0.63 -7.83 8.72
N GLU A 22 -0.27 -8.80 8.73
CA GLU A 22 -0.08 -10.13 8.15
C GLU A 22 -1.06 -10.26 6.97
N VAL A 23 -0.56 -10.50 5.75
CA VAL A 23 -1.44 -10.78 4.59
C VAL A 23 -1.48 -12.27 4.31
N GLU A 24 -2.67 -12.75 3.94
CA GLU A 24 -2.87 -14.10 3.44
C GLU A 24 -2.36 -14.32 2.01
N GLN A 25 -1.81 -13.30 1.35
CA GLN A 25 -1.42 -13.33 -0.06
C GLN A 25 0.11 -13.49 -0.22
N ASP A 26 0.53 -14.18 -1.27
CA ASP A 26 1.94 -14.37 -1.59
C ASP A 26 2.51 -13.12 -2.29
N GLY A 27 3.35 -12.37 -1.57
CA GLY A 27 4.06 -11.21 -2.10
C GLY A 27 3.59 -9.87 -1.55
N ILE A 28 4.23 -8.80 -2.01
CA ILE A 28 3.94 -7.44 -1.57
C ILE A 28 3.58 -6.56 -2.77
N HIS A 29 2.42 -5.92 -2.68
CA HIS A 29 1.94 -4.95 -3.67
C HIS A 29 1.44 -3.70 -2.95
N CYS A 30 1.74 -2.51 -3.49
CA CYS A 30 1.26 -1.24 -2.90
C CYS A 30 -0.27 -1.26 -2.75
N ASP A 31 -1.02 -1.84 -3.69
CA ASP A 31 -2.48 -2.01 -3.61
C ASP A 31 -2.95 -2.84 -2.40
N ILE A 32 -2.29 -3.97 -2.12
CA ILE A 32 -2.60 -4.84 -0.97
C ILE A 32 -2.30 -4.09 0.31
N VAL A 33 -1.13 -3.45 0.38
CA VAL A 33 -0.67 -2.68 1.55
C VAL A 33 -1.66 -1.56 1.87
N LEU A 34 -2.05 -0.79 0.86
CA LEU A 34 -3.01 0.31 1.00
C LEU A 34 -4.40 -0.19 1.37
N SER A 35 -4.84 -1.32 0.81
CA SER A 35 -6.14 -1.92 1.18
C SER A 35 -6.16 -2.40 2.64
N SER A 36 -5.11 -3.09 3.08
CA SER A 36 -4.95 -3.51 4.47
C SER A 36 -4.86 -2.34 5.43
N LEU A 37 -4.10 -1.30 5.07
CA LEU A 37 -4.00 -0.07 5.85
C LEU A 37 -5.35 0.66 5.90
N GLY A 38 -6.08 0.73 4.79
CA GLY A 38 -7.42 1.31 4.75
C GLY A 38 -8.40 0.62 5.70
N ARG A 39 -8.42 -0.72 5.70
CA ARG A 39 -9.23 -1.51 6.66
C ARG A 39 -8.82 -1.30 8.11
N HIS A 40 -7.55 -0.98 8.37
CA HIS A 40 -7.08 -0.69 9.72
C HIS A 40 -7.53 0.70 10.19
N ILE A 41 -7.43 1.71 9.32
CA ILE A 41 -7.81 3.09 9.62
C ILE A 41 -9.33 3.22 9.77
N ASP A 42 -10.10 2.63 8.84
CA ASP A 42 -11.56 2.62 8.87
C ASP A 42 -12.11 1.24 8.48
N PRO A 43 -12.33 0.34 9.45
CA PRO A 43 -12.80 -1.02 9.19
C PRO A 43 -14.20 -1.10 8.58
N LEU A 44 -15.02 -0.06 8.74
CA LEU A 44 -16.41 -0.05 8.25
C LEU A 44 -16.50 0.45 6.82
N GLN A 45 -15.47 1.14 6.33
CA GLN A 45 -15.47 1.71 5.01
C GLN A 45 -15.00 0.69 3.96
N PRO A 46 -15.81 0.41 2.91
CA PRO A 46 -15.39 -0.51 1.87
C PRO A 46 -14.23 0.08 1.06
N TRP A 47 -13.28 -0.76 0.68
CA TRP A 47 -12.14 -0.35 -0.14
C TRP A 47 -12.60 -0.03 -1.58
N PRO A 48 -12.44 1.22 -2.08
CA PRO A 48 -13.05 1.62 -3.35
C PRO A 48 -12.15 1.36 -4.58
N PHE A 49 -10.92 0.88 -4.38
CA PHE A 49 -9.95 0.63 -5.45
C PHE A 49 -9.81 -0.86 -5.74
N VAL A 50 -9.55 -1.21 -7.01
CA VAL A 50 -9.23 -2.58 -7.39
C VAL A 50 -7.87 -2.96 -6.80
N VAL A 51 -7.78 -4.11 -6.14
CA VAL A 51 -6.51 -4.65 -5.65
C VAL A 51 -5.90 -5.50 -6.75
N ALA A 52 -4.71 -5.12 -7.26
CA ALA A 52 -3.97 -5.98 -8.18
C ALA A 52 -3.46 -7.23 -7.43
N PRO A 53 -3.89 -8.44 -7.81
CA PRO A 53 -3.49 -9.67 -7.12
C PRO A 53 -2.12 -10.18 -7.54
N HIS A 54 -1.50 -9.56 -8.56
CA HIS A 54 -0.23 -10.00 -9.13
C HIS A 54 0.83 -8.89 -9.09
N PRO A 55 2.12 -9.27 -8.92
CA PRO A 55 3.23 -8.35 -9.04
C PRO A 55 3.20 -7.63 -10.39
N MET A 56 3.67 -6.38 -10.40
CA MET A 56 3.96 -5.71 -11.66
C MET A 56 5.19 -6.37 -12.27
N GLU A 57 5.06 -6.90 -13.48
CA GLU A 57 6.18 -7.51 -14.19
C GLU A 57 7.23 -6.46 -14.55
N ARG A 58 8.50 -6.88 -14.70
CA ARG A 58 9.58 -5.94 -15.02
C ARG A 58 9.41 -5.31 -16.40
N ASP A 59 8.79 -6.03 -17.32
CA ASP A 59 8.46 -5.67 -18.68
C ASP A 59 7.01 -5.19 -18.86
N ALA A 60 6.27 -4.98 -17.77
CA ALA A 60 4.96 -4.35 -17.80
C ALA A 60 5.02 -3.02 -18.58
N ASP A 61 4.07 -2.81 -19.47
CA ASP A 61 4.05 -1.66 -20.36
C ASP A 61 3.83 -0.34 -19.57
N LEU A 62 4.11 0.79 -20.24
CA LEU A 62 3.99 2.11 -19.64
C LEU A 62 2.54 2.46 -19.25
N ALA A 63 1.55 1.92 -19.96
CA ALA A 63 0.15 2.20 -19.67
C ALA A 63 -0.28 1.48 -18.38
N GLU A 64 0.09 0.22 -18.19
CA GLU A 64 -0.17 -0.52 -16.95
C GLU A 64 0.49 0.17 -15.75
N ARG A 65 1.76 0.58 -15.91
CA ARG A 65 2.50 1.32 -14.87
C ARG A 65 1.78 2.62 -14.50
N ALA A 66 1.32 3.39 -15.49
CA ALA A 66 0.59 4.63 -15.27
C ALA A 66 -0.74 4.39 -14.56
N VAL A 67 -1.49 3.34 -14.93
CA VAL A 67 -2.76 2.96 -14.27
C VAL A 67 -2.52 2.57 -12.81
N ARG A 68 -1.48 1.78 -12.52
CA ARG A 68 -1.13 1.42 -11.14
C ARG A 68 -0.72 2.64 -10.33
N LEU A 69 0.13 3.51 -10.87
CA LEU A 69 0.53 4.76 -10.20
C LEU A 69 -0.67 5.65 -9.90
N ALA A 70 -1.56 5.88 -10.87
CA ALA A 70 -2.76 6.69 -10.69
C ALA A 70 -3.67 6.14 -9.59
N ARG A 71 -3.80 4.81 -9.51
CA ARG A 71 -4.56 4.13 -8.46
C ARG A 71 -3.93 4.30 -7.08
N THR A 72 -2.62 4.10 -6.97
CA THR A 72 -1.85 4.34 -5.73
C THR A 72 -2.06 5.76 -5.23
N MET A 73 -1.90 6.77 -6.10
CA MET A 73 -2.12 8.18 -5.75
C MET A 73 -3.56 8.44 -5.32
N GLY A 74 -4.54 7.85 -6.02
CA GLY A 74 -5.95 7.93 -5.64
C GLY A 74 -6.22 7.35 -4.25
N ALA A 75 -5.63 6.20 -3.94
CA ALA A 75 -5.75 5.53 -2.64
C ALA A 75 -5.09 6.32 -1.51
N MET A 76 -3.91 6.89 -1.72
CA MET A 76 -3.26 7.76 -0.73
C MET A 76 -4.10 9.02 -0.46
N LYS A 77 -4.64 9.64 -1.50
CA LYS A 77 -5.54 10.80 -1.36
C LYS A 77 -6.81 10.44 -0.61
N TYR A 78 -7.41 9.30 -0.91
CA TYR A 78 -8.61 8.80 -0.24
C TYR A 78 -8.37 8.59 1.26
N LEU A 79 -7.24 7.99 1.62
CA LEU A 79 -6.82 7.78 3.00
C LEU A 79 -6.18 9.02 3.65
N LYS A 80 -6.15 10.16 2.95
CA LYS A 80 -5.57 11.43 3.42
C LYS A 80 -4.13 11.27 3.92
N MET A 81 -3.29 10.61 3.14
CA MET A 81 -1.87 10.40 3.46
C MET A 81 -0.95 11.22 2.57
N SER A 82 0.14 11.74 3.13
CA SER A 82 1.23 12.39 2.39
C SER A 82 2.37 11.45 2.03
N PHE A 83 2.46 10.30 2.71
CA PHE A 83 3.58 9.37 2.60
C PHE A 83 3.14 7.97 3.03
N VAL A 84 3.61 6.94 2.33
CA VAL A 84 3.55 5.55 2.80
C VAL A 84 4.76 4.76 2.33
N SER A 85 5.47 4.14 3.26
CA SER A 85 6.47 3.12 2.95
C SER A 85 6.12 1.80 3.60
N TYR A 86 6.61 0.71 3.02
CA TYR A 86 6.43 -0.61 3.60
C TYR A 86 7.67 -1.47 3.43
N LEU A 87 7.90 -2.34 4.42
CA LEU A 87 9.02 -3.26 4.52
C LEU A 87 8.50 -4.68 4.80
N MET A 88 8.97 -5.67 4.03
CA MET A 88 8.68 -7.08 4.32
C MET A 88 9.57 -7.61 5.43
N GLU A 89 9.02 -8.35 6.38
CA GLU A 89 9.83 -9.10 7.33
C GLU A 89 10.74 -10.10 6.59
N GLY A 90 12.02 -10.13 6.95
CA GLY A 90 13.01 -11.03 6.35
C GLY A 90 13.52 -10.65 4.95
N LYS A 91 13.06 -9.54 4.35
CA LYS A 91 13.67 -8.99 3.12
C LYS A 91 13.87 -7.47 3.21
N ALA A 92 15.06 -6.99 2.88
CA ALA A 92 15.42 -5.57 2.90
C ALA A 92 14.87 -4.78 1.68
N TYR A 93 13.57 -4.91 1.40
CA TYR A 93 12.92 -4.11 0.36
C TYR A 93 12.05 -3.05 1.04
N GLU A 94 12.54 -1.82 1.08
CA GLU A 94 11.72 -0.65 1.37
C GLU A 94 11.16 -0.12 0.04
N VAL A 95 9.84 -0.04 -0.05
CA VAL A 95 9.16 0.59 -1.19
C VAL A 95 8.40 1.78 -0.68
N VAL A 96 8.65 2.94 -1.29
CA VAL A 96 8.00 4.20 -0.96
C VAL A 96 6.97 4.51 -2.06
N CYS A 97 5.72 4.69 -1.64
CA CYS A 97 4.65 5.33 -2.38
C CYS A 97 4.41 6.72 -1.71
#